data_AF-D5RSQ1-F1
#
_entry.id   AF-D5RSQ1-F1
#
_cell.length_a   1.000
_cell.length_b   1.000
_cell.length_c   1.000
_cell.angle_alpha   90.00
_cell.angle_beta   90.00
_cell.angle_gamma   90.00
#
_symmetry.space_group_name_H-M   'P 1'
#
loop_
_entity.id
_entity.type
_entity.pdbx_description
1 polymer ?
#
loop_
_entity_poly.entity_id
_entity_poly.type
_entity_poly.pdbx_seq_one_letter_code
_entity_poly.pdbx_strand_id
1 'polypeptide(L)'
;MSSPRTQMMKPGNTLTARLALATLAMAASTTAASAAEGMPQLDFGNPLMLAQVVWLLIIFGVFYYVLSSIVLPKAASVLEERRSRIEGDLDAARAAKAEADAAMAAHQAATAKARAESQAAITAAVEAAQADVAARNAALNERLNQQIASAEARIAAARDTAMGALREVATDTANALVQRLTGSSNEAAVSAAVQRELAAQGRA
;
A
#
# COMPACT_ATOMS: atom_id res chain seq x y z
N MET A 1 -35.53 -15.12 -29.17
CA MET A 1 -35.23 -14.00 -30.06
C MET A 1 -33.73 -13.74 -30.00
N SER A 2 -32.89 -13.84 -31.02
CA SER A 2 -32.99 -14.31 -32.40
C SER A 2 -31.54 -14.60 -32.81
N SER A 3 -31.26 -15.79 -33.37
CA SER A 3 -30.04 -16.05 -34.15
C SER A 3 -30.20 -15.46 -35.58
N PRO A 4 -29.31 -15.75 -36.54
CA PRO A 4 -27.91 -15.33 -36.70
C PRO A 4 -27.71 -14.62 -38.07
N ARG A 5 -26.53 -14.06 -38.37
CA ARG A 5 -26.18 -13.74 -39.78
C ARG A 5 -24.69 -13.87 -40.07
N THR A 6 -24.36 -14.99 -40.69
CA THR A 6 -23.21 -15.22 -41.56
C THR A 6 -23.15 -14.18 -42.67
N GLN A 7 -21.95 -13.69 -43.01
CA GLN A 7 -21.47 -13.27 -44.35
C GLN A 7 -20.27 -12.32 -44.15
N MET A 8 -19.27 -12.22 -45.00
CA MET A 8 -18.82 -12.94 -46.20
C MET A 8 -17.53 -12.22 -46.56
N MET A 9 -16.43 -12.96 -46.72
CA MET A 9 -15.17 -12.42 -47.20
C MET A 9 -15.39 -11.89 -48.62
N LYS A 10 -15.10 -10.60 -48.86
CA LYS A 10 -15.11 -9.97 -50.18
C LYS A 10 -13.69 -9.51 -50.52
N PRO A 11 -13.10 -9.97 -51.62
CA PRO A 11 -11.95 -9.33 -52.24
C PRO A 11 -12.42 -8.32 -53.29
N GLY A 12 -11.71 -7.20 -53.41
CA GLY A 12 -11.87 -6.20 -54.47
C GLY A 12 -10.78 -5.15 -54.27
N ASN A 13 -9.64 -5.21 -54.95
CA ASN A 13 -9.36 -4.91 -56.36
C ASN A 13 -9.33 -3.39 -56.66
N THR A 14 -8.41 -3.02 -57.58
CA THR A 14 -8.06 -1.69 -58.14
C THR A 14 -7.07 -0.89 -57.28
N LEU A 15 -5.91 -0.43 -57.75
CA LEU A 15 -5.60 0.30 -58.99
C LEU A 15 -4.16 0.00 -59.52
N THR A 16 -4.09 -0.51 -60.75
CA THR A 16 -3.36 0.06 -61.90
C THR A 16 -1.98 0.71 -61.73
N ALA A 17 -0.97 0.13 -62.38
CA ALA A 17 -0.03 0.87 -63.24
C ALA A 17 0.30 0.03 -64.48
N ARG A 18 0.09 0.64 -65.64
CA ARG A 18 0.09 0.08 -67.00
C ARG A 18 1.46 0.22 -67.68
N LEU A 19 1.83 -0.79 -68.45
CA LEU A 19 2.32 -0.74 -69.85
C LEU A 19 3.70 -0.12 -70.19
N ALA A 20 4.62 -0.97 -70.66
CA ALA A 20 5.47 -0.81 -71.87
C ALA A 20 6.26 -2.13 -72.07
N LEU A 21 5.77 -3.11 -72.84
CA LEU A 21 6.03 -3.33 -74.27
C LEU A 21 7.52 -3.35 -74.67
N ALA A 22 8.09 -4.55 -74.81
CA ALA A 22 9.13 -4.85 -75.80
C ALA A 22 9.11 -6.36 -76.12
N THR A 23 8.23 -6.74 -77.04
CA THR A 23 8.33 -7.98 -77.83
C THR A 23 9.24 -7.76 -79.03
N LEU A 24 10.30 -8.57 -79.15
CA LEU A 24 10.95 -8.94 -80.41
C LEU A 24 11.44 -10.39 -80.22
N ALA A 25 10.65 -11.38 -80.60
CA ALA A 25 10.61 -12.01 -81.92
C ALA A 25 11.94 -12.69 -82.33
N MET A 26 11.91 -14.02 -82.26
CA MET A 26 12.39 -14.96 -83.29
C MET A 26 13.84 -14.81 -83.81
N ALA A 27 14.68 -15.78 -83.43
CA ALA A 27 15.59 -16.46 -84.34
C ALA A 27 15.88 -17.87 -83.82
N ALA A 28 14.98 -18.81 -84.12
CA ALA A 28 15.36 -20.21 -84.23
C ALA A 28 15.85 -20.45 -85.66
N SER A 29 16.93 -21.24 -85.77
CA SER A 29 17.46 -21.92 -86.97
C SER A 29 18.60 -21.23 -87.72
N THR A 30 19.83 -21.62 -87.39
CA THR A 30 20.78 -22.04 -88.42
C THR A 30 21.39 -23.36 -87.95
N THR A 31 20.96 -24.46 -88.56
CA THR A 31 21.72 -25.71 -88.55
C THR A 31 23.03 -25.45 -89.28
N ALA A 32 24.14 -25.67 -88.59
CA ALA A 32 25.41 -26.01 -89.21
C ALA A 32 25.93 -27.24 -88.48
N ALA A 33 25.72 -28.41 -89.08
CA ALA A 33 26.41 -29.62 -88.70
C ALA A 33 27.81 -29.59 -89.33
N SER A 34 28.86 -29.57 -88.51
CA SER A 34 30.20 -29.99 -88.92
C SER A 34 30.98 -30.54 -87.71
N ALA A 35 31.23 -31.84 -87.79
CA ALA A 35 32.39 -32.62 -87.33
C ALA A 35 32.94 -32.46 -85.90
N ALA A 36 33.28 -33.63 -85.34
CA ALA A 36 33.96 -33.80 -84.06
C ALA A 36 35.33 -33.13 -84.04
N GLU A 37 35.43 -32.04 -83.28
CA GLU A 37 36.64 -31.55 -82.62
C GLU A 37 36.14 -30.84 -81.34
N GLY A 38 36.89 -30.94 -80.23
CA GLY A 38 36.40 -30.65 -78.86
C GLY A 38 35.58 -29.36 -78.74
N MET A 39 34.55 -29.39 -77.87
CA MET A 39 33.58 -28.31 -77.64
C MET A 39 34.12 -26.91 -78.04
N PRO A 40 33.74 -26.37 -79.23
CA PRO A 40 34.30 -25.12 -79.75
C PRO A 40 33.97 -23.88 -78.89
N GLN A 41 33.14 -24.03 -77.85
CA GLN A 41 32.92 -23.04 -76.80
C GLN A 41 34.09 -22.85 -75.82
N LEU A 42 35.05 -23.80 -75.73
CA LEU A 42 36.18 -23.75 -74.78
C LEU A 42 37.55 -23.72 -75.48
N ASP A 43 37.60 -23.31 -76.74
CA ASP A 43 38.86 -23.07 -77.45
C ASP A 43 39.45 -21.70 -77.06
N PHE A 44 40.34 -21.72 -76.06
CA PHE A 44 41.07 -20.55 -75.56
C PHE A 44 42.07 -19.97 -76.58
N GLY A 45 42.26 -20.62 -77.74
CA GLY A 45 43.06 -20.10 -78.86
C GLY A 45 42.33 -19.09 -79.73
N ASN A 46 41.01 -18.92 -79.56
CA ASN A 46 40.22 -17.98 -80.35
C ASN A 46 40.22 -16.57 -79.73
N PRO A 47 40.66 -15.52 -80.47
CA PRO A 47 40.76 -14.15 -79.95
C PRO A 47 39.41 -13.57 -79.48
N LEU A 48 38.28 -14.10 -79.98
CA LEU A 48 36.94 -13.66 -79.57
C LEU A 48 36.55 -14.14 -78.16
N MET A 49 36.99 -15.33 -77.74
CA MET A 49 36.72 -15.87 -76.40
C MET A 49 37.48 -15.10 -75.32
N LEU A 50 38.74 -14.73 -75.59
CA LEU A 50 39.54 -13.93 -74.68
C LEU A 50 38.94 -12.51 -74.51
N ALA A 51 38.49 -11.89 -75.61
CA ALA A 51 37.79 -10.61 -75.55
C ALA A 51 36.49 -10.68 -74.73
N GLN A 52 35.73 -11.77 -74.84
CA GLN A 52 34.51 -11.98 -74.07
C GLN A 52 34.78 -12.15 -72.57
N VAL A 53 35.84 -12.87 -72.19
CA VAL A 53 36.25 -13.01 -70.78
C VAL A 53 36.73 -11.68 -70.20
N VAL A 54 37.54 -10.91 -70.95
CA VAL A 54 37.99 -9.58 -70.53
C VAL A 54 36.79 -8.65 -70.33
N TRP A 55 35.84 -8.64 -71.25
CA TRP A 55 34.62 -7.83 -71.13
C TRP A 55 33.73 -8.28 -69.96
N LEU A 56 33.61 -9.59 -69.72
CA LEU A 56 32.90 -10.14 -68.56
C LEU A 56 33.55 -9.68 -67.25
N LEU A 57 34.88 -9.70 -67.16
CA LEU A 57 35.61 -9.20 -66.00
C LEU A 57 35.40 -7.69 -65.78
N ILE A 58 35.31 -6.90 -66.85
CA ILE A 58 35.00 -5.46 -66.75
C ILE A 58 33.60 -5.28 -66.15
N ILE A 59 32.57 -5.91 -66.72
CA ILE A 59 31.19 -5.79 -66.22
C ILE A 59 31.08 -6.34 -64.79
N PHE A 60 31.68 -7.49 -64.51
CA PHE A 60 31.69 -8.09 -63.19
C PHE A 60 32.41 -7.22 -62.17
N GLY A 61 33.54 -6.62 -62.53
CA GLY A 61 34.27 -5.68 -61.68
C GLY A 61 33.45 -4.43 -61.37
N VAL A 62 32.77 -3.85 -62.37
CA VAL A 62 31.86 -2.72 -62.18
C VAL A 62 30.68 -3.10 -61.27
N PHE A 63 30.07 -4.27 -61.50
CA PHE A 63 28.97 -4.77 -60.66
C PHE A 63 29.43 -5.03 -59.22
N TYR A 64 30.59 -5.66 -59.03
CA TYR A 64 31.20 -5.91 -57.72
C TYR A 64 31.47 -4.60 -56.98
N TYR A 65 32.01 -3.60 -57.67
CA TYR A 65 32.26 -2.28 -57.12
C TYR A 65 30.95 -1.61 -56.65
N VAL A 66 29.89 -1.69 -57.46
CA VAL A 66 28.55 -1.18 -57.08
C VAL A 66 28.01 -1.92 -55.84
N LEU A 67 28.13 -3.23 -55.79
CA LEU A 67 27.64 -4.03 -54.66
C LEU A 67 28.40 -3.72 -53.37
N SER A 68 29.73 -3.63 -53.47
CA SER A 68 30.62 -3.31 -52.36
C SER A 68 30.41 -1.88 -51.85
N SER A 69 30.22 -0.93 -52.76
CA SER A 69 30.16 0.50 -52.40
C SER A 69 28.76 0.98 -52.06
N ILE A 70 27.69 0.32 -52.51
CA ILE A 70 26.30 0.81 -52.34
C ILE A 70 25.44 -0.18 -51.56
N VAL A 71 25.45 -1.47 -51.92
CA VAL A 71 24.51 -2.43 -51.34
C VAL A 71 24.94 -2.88 -49.93
N LEU A 72 26.20 -3.27 -49.75
CA LEU A 72 26.74 -3.66 -48.45
C LEU A 72 26.64 -2.56 -47.38
N PRO A 73 27.05 -1.29 -47.64
CA PRO A 73 26.96 -0.25 -46.61
C PRO A 73 25.51 0.06 -46.22
N LYS A 74 24.55 -0.06 -47.14
CA LYS A 74 23.12 0.13 -46.82
C LYS A 74 22.57 -0.99 -45.92
N ALA A 75 22.99 -2.24 -46.14
CA ALA A 75 22.62 -3.33 -45.25
C ALA A 75 23.27 -3.18 -43.86
N ALA A 76 24.54 -2.78 -43.82
CA ALA A 76 25.26 -2.51 -42.58
C ALA A 76 24.61 -1.38 -41.76
N SER A 77 24.19 -0.28 -42.42
CA SER A 77 23.55 0.84 -41.72
C SER A 77 22.22 0.46 -41.06
N VAL A 78 21.42 -0.39 -41.71
CA VAL A 78 20.14 -0.86 -41.13
C VAL A 78 20.39 -1.77 -39.92
N LEU A 79 21.41 -2.64 -40.00
CA LEU A 79 21.74 -3.51 -38.89
C LEU A 79 22.25 -2.71 -37.69
N GLU A 80 23.06 -1.68 -37.95
CA GLU A 80 23.56 -0.78 -36.91
C GLU A 80 22.43 0.05 -36.28
N GLU A 81 21.50 0.60 -37.08
CA GLU A 81 20.34 1.31 -36.55
C GLU A 81 19.49 0.41 -35.65
N ARG A 82 19.27 -0.86 -36.05
CA ARG A 82 18.54 -1.82 -35.21
C ARG A 82 19.27 -2.12 -33.91
N ARG A 83 20.59 -2.32 -33.97
CA ARG A 83 21.42 -2.54 -32.76
C ARG A 83 21.33 -1.36 -31.82
N SER A 84 21.55 -0.15 -32.32
CA SER A 84 21.47 1.08 -31.55
C SER A 84 20.09 1.29 -30.92
N ARG A 85 19.01 1.01 -31.65
CA ARG A 85 17.64 1.07 -31.08
C ARG A 85 17.43 0.04 -29.97
N ILE A 86 17.85 -1.21 -30.18
CA ILE A 86 17.73 -2.27 -29.16
C ILE A 86 18.54 -1.92 -27.91
N GLU A 87 19.76 -1.42 -28.07
CA GLU A 87 20.58 -0.97 -26.94
C GLU A 87 19.92 0.18 -26.19
N GLY A 88 19.40 1.19 -26.91
CA GLY A 88 18.64 2.28 -26.31
C GLY A 88 17.39 1.83 -25.56
N ASP A 89 16.62 0.91 -26.14
CA ASP A 89 15.42 0.35 -25.51
C ASP A 89 15.77 -0.49 -24.27
N LEU A 90 16.87 -1.26 -24.32
CA LEU A 90 17.35 -2.03 -23.17
C LEU A 90 17.83 -1.12 -22.04
N ASP A 91 18.54 -0.05 -22.35
CA ASP A 91 19.00 0.91 -21.34
C ASP A 91 17.84 1.70 -20.73
N ALA A 92 16.87 2.11 -21.54
CA ALA A 92 15.63 2.72 -21.05
C ALA A 92 14.85 1.74 -20.15
N ALA A 93 14.74 0.47 -20.53
CA ALA A 93 14.08 -0.55 -19.73
C ALA A 93 14.81 -0.82 -18.41
N ARG A 94 16.16 -0.84 -18.41
CA ARG A 94 16.97 -0.98 -17.20
C ARG A 94 16.80 0.22 -16.27
N ALA A 95 16.80 1.44 -16.81
CA ALA A 95 16.58 2.66 -16.03
C ALA A 95 15.18 2.69 -15.42
N ALA A 96 14.14 2.40 -16.20
CA ALA A 96 12.77 2.31 -15.72
C ALA A 96 12.60 1.22 -14.65
N LYS A 97 13.26 0.07 -14.81
CA LYS A 97 13.27 -0.99 -13.79
C LYS A 97 13.95 -0.53 -12.51
N ALA A 98 15.12 0.10 -12.60
CA ALA A 98 15.83 0.61 -11.43
C ALA A 98 15.02 1.67 -10.69
N GLU A 99 14.34 2.56 -11.40
CA GLU A 99 13.42 3.56 -10.82
C GLU A 99 12.22 2.89 -10.13
N ALA A 100 11.61 1.89 -10.78
CA ALA A 100 10.50 1.14 -10.19
C ALA A 100 10.93 0.38 -8.93
N ASP A 101 12.10 -0.27 -8.95
CA ASP A 101 12.65 -0.98 -7.78
C ASP A 101 12.94 -0.01 -6.63
N ALA A 102 13.50 1.17 -6.94
CA ALA A 102 13.72 2.23 -5.95
C ALA A 102 12.40 2.79 -5.38
N ALA A 103 11.39 3.02 -6.22
CA ALA A 103 10.08 3.47 -5.80
C ALA A 103 9.36 2.43 -4.93
N MET A 104 9.45 1.14 -5.28
CA MET A 104 8.92 0.04 -4.48
C MET A 104 9.61 -0.02 -3.11
N ALA A 105 10.93 0.08 -3.06
CA ALA A 105 11.67 0.10 -1.80
C ALA A 105 11.27 1.30 -0.92
N ALA A 106 11.16 2.50 -1.51
CA ALA A 106 10.71 3.70 -0.81
C ALA A 106 9.28 3.56 -0.28
N HIS A 107 8.36 3.00 -1.08
CA HIS A 107 6.98 2.77 -0.68
C HIS A 107 6.87 1.76 0.47
N GLN A 108 7.62 0.67 0.39
CA GLN A 108 7.69 -0.34 1.47
C GLN A 108 8.25 0.27 2.76
N ALA A 109 9.33 1.05 2.67
CA ALA A 109 9.92 1.76 3.81
C ALA A 109 8.94 2.78 4.42
N ALA A 110 8.26 3.58 3.59
CA ALA A 110 7.26 4.53 4.05
C ALA A 110 6.08 3.85 4.75
N THR A 111 5.60 2.73 4.20
CA THR A 111 4.52 1.95 4.81
C THR A 111 4.95 1.33 6.14
N ALA A 112 6.16 0.78 6.21
CA ALA A 112 6.71 0.22 7.45
C ALA A 112 6.88 1.30 8.52
N LYS A 113 7.42 2.48 8.15
CA LYS A 113 7.56 3.63 9.03
C LYS A 113 6.21 4.13 9.54
N ALA A 114 5.23 4.31 8.65
CA ALA A 114 3.89 4.76 9.04
C ALA A 114 3.20 3.77 10.00
N ARG A 115 3.38 2.46 9.80
CA ARG A 115 2.88 1.43 10.73
C ARG A 115 3.57 1.50 12.09
N ALA A 116 4.88 1.67 12.12
CA ALA A 116 5.64 1.79 13.36
C ALA A 116 5.26 3.07 14.13
N GLU A 117 5.14 4.20 13.45
CA GLU A 117 4.69 5.47 14.04
C GLU A 117 3.26 5.39 14.57
N SER A 118 2.35 4.76 13.82
CA SER A 118 0.97 4.55 14.27
C SER A 118 0.91 3.67 15.52
N GLN A 119 1.67 2.57 15.55
CA GLN A 119 1.72 1.69 16.71
C GLN A 119 2.30 2.40 17.93
N ALA A 120 3.37 3.18 17.75
CA ALA A 120 3.97 4.00 18.81
C ALA A 120 2.98 5.04 19.34
N ALA A 121 2.25 5.73 18.45
CA ALA A 121 1.23 6.71 18.83
C ALA A 121 0.07 6.06 19.59
N ILE A 122 -0.39 4.89 19.16
CA ILE A 122 -1.44 4.12 19.88
C ILE A 122 -0.95 3.74 21.27
N THR A 123 0.25 3.18 21.39
CA THR A 123 0.81 2.80 22.69
C THR A 123 0.94 4.02 23.61
N ALA A 124 1.50 5.13 23.11
CA ALA A 124 1.62 6.36 23.90
C ALA A 124 0.26 6.94 24.33
N ALA A 125 -0.76 6.90 23.46
CA ALA A 125 -2.11 7.34 23.79
C ALA A 125 -2.77 6.46 24.85
N VAL A 126 -2.58 5.13 24.77
CA VAL A 126 -3.10 4.19 25.76
C VAL A 126 -2.41 4.39 27.11
N GLU A 127 -1.09 4.54 27.14
CA GLU A 127 -0.33 4.82 28.36
C GLU A 127 -0.76 6.14 29.01
N ALA A 128 -0.90 7.21 28.22
CA ALA A 128 -1.38 8.49 28.69
C ALA A 128 -2.82 8.42 29.24
N ALA A 129 -3.70 7.69 28.56
CA ALA A 129 -5.08 7.48 29.03
C ALA A 129 -5.12 6.68 30.33
N GLN A 130 -4.31 5.63 30.47
CA GLN A 130 -4.21 4.86 31.72
C GLN A 130 -3.69 5.71 32.87
N ALA A 131 -2.68 6.56 32.62
CA ALA A 131 -2.16 7.48 33.62
C ALA A 131 -3.21 8.51 34.07
N ASP A 132 -3.96 9.09 33.13
CA ASP A 132 -5.04 10.04 33.45
C ASP A 132 -6.17 9.36 34.24
N VAL A 133 -6.59 8.15 33.86
CA VAL A 133 -7.58 7.37 34.61
C VAL A 133 -7.09 7.06 36.02
N ALA A 134 -5.84 6.64 36.18
CA ALA A 134 -5.26 6.37 37.49
C ALA A 134 -5.23 7.64 38.37
N ALA A 135 -4.84 8.79 37.81
CA ALA A 135 -4.83 10.07 38.50
C ALA A 135 -6.25 10.52 38.92
N ARG A 136 -7.24 10.39 38.03
CA ARG A 136 -8.65 10.70 38.32
C ARG A 136 -9.22 9.80 39.40
N ASN A 137 -8.93 8.49 39.34
CA ASN A 137 -9.38 7.55 40.36
C ASN A 137 -8.77 7.85 41.72
N ALA A 138 -7.47 8.17 41.77
CA ALA A 138 -6.81 8.58 43.01
C ALA A 138 -7.44 9.86 43.59
N ALA A 139 -7.65 10.88 42.77
CA ALA A 139 -8.30 12.12 43.19
C ALA A 139 -9.76 11.92 43.63
N LEU A 140 -10.51 11.03 42.96
CA LEU A 140 -11.88 10.69 43.34
C LEU A 140 -11.92 9.94 44.67
N ASN A 141 -11.05 8.95 44.86
CA ASN A 141 -10.95 8.19 46.11
C ASN A 141 -10.61 9.10 47.28
N GLU A 142 -9.68 10.05 47.10
CA GLU A 142 -9.35 11.04 48.12
C GLU A 142 -10.57 11.90 48.49
N ARG A 143 -11.31 12.41 47.49
CA ARG A 143 -12.54 13.18 47.74
C ARG A 143 -13.62 12.35 48.42
N LEU A 144 -13.77 11.08 48.06
CA LEU A 144 -14.73 10.18 48.69
C LEU A 144 -14.35 9.91 50.14
N ASN A 145 -13.08 9.66 50.44
CA ASN A 145 -12.60 9.47 51.80
C ASN A 145 -12.85 10.71 52.67
N GLN A 146 -12.61 11.91 52.14
CA GLN A 146 -12.92 13.17 52.85
C GLN A 146 -14.42 13.34 53.11
N GLN A 147 -15.26 13.00 52.12
CA GLN A 147 -16.72 13.06 52.29
C GLN A 147 -17.20 12.06 53.34
N ILE A 148 -16.69 10.83 53.31
CA ILE A 148 -16.99 9.79 54.30
C ILE A 148 -16.58 10.28 55.69
N ALA A 149 -15.35 10.75 55.88
CA ALA A 149 -14.89 11.27 57.17
C ALA A 149 -15.75 12.43 57.67
N SER A 150 -16.16 13.34 56.78
CA SER A 150 -17.06 14.45 57.13
C SER A 150 -18.46 13.98 57.52
N ALA A 151 -18.98 12.95 56.83
CA ALA A 151 -20.29 12.37 57.12
C ALA A 151 -20.26 11.61 58.45
N GLU A 152 -19.20 10.84 58.71
CA GLU A 152 -18.96 10.16 59.99
C GLU A 152 -18.90 11.16 61.15
N ALA A 153 -18.18 12.27 60.99
CA ALA A 153 -18.12 13.33 61.99
C ALA A 153 -19.50 13.96 62.25
N ARG A 154 -20.29 14.21 61.19
CA ARG A 154 -21.66 14.73 61.32
C ARG A 154 -22.59 13.73 62.01
N ILE A 155 -22.48 12.44 61.69
CA ILE A 155 -23.26 11.37 62.31
C ILE A 155 -22.91 11.27 63.79
N ALA A 156 -21.62 11.31 64.14
CA ALA A 156 -21.16 11.29 65.54
C ALA A 156 -21.71 12.50 66.32
N ALA A 157 -21.61 13.72 65.77
CA ALA A 157 -22.16 14.92 66.41
C ALA A 157 -23.69 14.87 66.58
N ALA A 158 -24.41 14.37 65.56
CA ALA A 158 -25.87 14.19 65.63
C ALA A 158 -26.25 13.15 66.69
N ARG A 159 -25.50 12.04 66.77
CA ARG A 159 -25.68 11.01 67.80
C ARG A 159 -25.48 11.58 69.20
N ASP A 160 -24.39 12.33 69.42
CA ASP A 160 -24.09 12.91 70.73
C ASP A 160 -25.15 13.93 71.15
N THR A 161 -25.63 14.75 70.20
CA THR A 161 -26.74 15.69 70.42
C THR A 161 -28.04 14.95 70.77
N ALA A 162 -28.40 13.91 70.01
CA ALA A 162 -29.59 13.10 70.27
C ALA A 162 -29.52 12.38 71.64
N MET A 163 -28.36 11.84 72.00
CA MET A 163 -28.14 11.22 73.32
C MET A 163 -28.20 12.25 74.46
N GLY A 164 -27.75 13.48 74.22
CA GLY A 164 -27.91 14.61 75.14
C GLY A 164 -29.38 14.95 75.39
N ALA A 165 -30.15 15.16 74.31
CA ALA A 165 -31.58 15.44 74.38
C ALA A 165 -32.38 14.30 75.02
N LEU A 166 -32.03 13.04 74.73
CA LEU A 166 -32.68 11.88 75.35
C LEU A 166 -32.44 11.83 76.86
N ARG A 167 -31.24 12.20 77.32
CA ARG A 167 -30.91 12.28 78.75
C ARG A 167 -31.73 13.36 79.46
N GLU A 168 -31.89 14.51 78.84
CA GLU A 168 -32.71 15.61 79.37
C GLU A 168 -34.18 15.17 79.51
N VAL A 169 -34.79 14.67 78.42
CA VAL A 169 -36.17 14.19 78.40
C VAL A 169 -36.39 13.04 79.40
N ALA A 170 -35.44 12.10 79.51
CA ALA A 170 -35.52 11.00 80.46
C ALA A 170 -35.44 11.48 81.92
N THR A 171 -34.58 12.46 82.21
CA THR A 171 -34.45 13.04 83.55
C THR A 171 -35.70 13.82 83.94
N ASP A 172 -36.24 14.64 83.04
CA ASP A 172 -37.48 15.40 83.25
C ASP A 172 -38.67 14.47 83.49
N THR A 173 -38.80 13.42 82.67
CA THR A 173 -39.87 12.43 82.82
C THR A 173 -39.75 11.66 84.13
N ALA A 174 -38.53 11.24 84.50
CA ALA A 174 -38.27 10.56 85.76
C ALA A 174 -38.56 11.46 86.98
N ASN A 175 -38.15 12.73 86.93
CA ASN A 175 -38.45 13.72 87.97
C ASN A 175 -39.96 13.91 88.14
N ALA A 176 -40.69 14.08 87.03
CA ALA A 176 -42.14 14.25 87.06
C ALA A 176 -42.86 13.02 87.66
N LEU A 177 -42.37 11.81 87.35
CA LEU A 177 -42.89 10.56 87.94
C LEU A 177 -42.58 10.49 89.45
N VAL A 178 -41.34 10.72 89.87
CA VAL A 178 -40.93 10.67 91.29
C VAL A 178 -41.70 11.69 92.12
N GLN A 179 -41.88 12.91 91.59
CA GLN A 179 -42.64 13.96 92.26
C GLN A 179 -44.11 13.58 92.44
N ARG A 180 -44.74 12.94 91.44
CA ARG A 180 -46.12 12.43 91.54
C ARG A 180 -46.27 11.26 92.52
N LEU A 181 -45.29 10.39 92.62
CA LEU A 181 -45.36 9.18 93.47
C LEU A 181 -44.97 9.42 94.94
N THR A 182 -43.98 10.29 95.20
CA THR A 182 -43.37 10.43 96.54
C THR A 182 -43.57 11.80 97.17
N GLY A 183 -44.06 12.80 96.42
CA GLY A 183 -44.30 14.15 96.91
C GLY A 183 -43.04 14.98 97.22
N SER A 184 -41.83 14.43 97.01
CA SER A 184 -40.55 15.13 97.16
C SER A 184 -39.68 14.94 95.92
N SER A 185 -38.89 15.96 95.56
CA SER A 185 -37.95 15.92 94.44
C SER A 185 -36.51 15.93 94.97
N ASN A 186 -35.72 14.93 94.61
CA ASN A 186 -34.27 14.98 94.74
C ASN A 186 -33.65 14.85 93.35
N GLU A 187 -33.60 15.98 92.66
CA GLU A 187 -33.14 16.12 91.27
C GLU A 187 -31.70 15.61 91.06
N ALA A 188 -30.84 15.78 92.07
CA ALA A 188 -29.46 15.29 92.05
C ALA A 188 -29.39 13.74 92.09
N ALA A 189 -30.27 13.10 92.86
CA ALA A 189 -30.33 11.64 92.93
C ALA A 189 -30.93 11.03 91.65
N VAL A 190 -31.96 11.64 91.07
CA VAL A 190 -32.62 11.17 89.85
C VAL A 190 -31.69 11.30 88.63
N SER A 191 -31.06 12.45 88.45
CA SER A 191 -30.09 12.65 87.35
C SER A 191 -28.91 11.68 87.44
N ALA A 192 -28.38 11.42 88.64
CA ALA A 192 -27.30 10.45 88.86
C ALA A 192 -27.72 8.99 88.61
N ALA A 193 -28.99 8.65 88.80
CA ALA A 193 -29.53 7.31 88.49
C ALA A 193 -29.74 7.14 86.98
N VAL A 194 -30.35 8.13 86.31
CA VAL A 194 -30.56 8.14 84.85
C VAL A 194 -29.21 8.11 84.11
N GLN A 195 -28.21 8.87 84.59
CA GLN A 195 -26.87 8.87 84.03
C GLN A 195 -26.20 7.49 84.10
N ARG A 196 -26.35 6.78 85.22
CA ARG A 196 -25.79 5.42 85.40
C ARG A 196 -26.40 4.43 84.42
N GLU A 197 -27.73 4.46 84.25
CA GLU A 197 -28.39 3.53 83.35
C GLU A 197 -28.16 3.83 81.86
N LEU A 198 -28.17 5.10 81.46
CA LEU A 198 -27.81 5.47 80.09
C LEU A 198 -26.34 5.14 79.77
N ALA A 199 -25.44 5.27 80.74
CA ALA A 199 -24.04 4.86 80.58
C ALA A 199 -23.85 3.32 80.56
N ALA A 200 -24.76 2.56 81.18
CA ALA A 200 -24.78 1.10 81.13
C ALA A 200 -25.29 0.59 79.78
N GLN A 201 -26.36 1.19 79.22
CA GLN A 201 -26.90 0.78 77.92
C GLN A 201 -26.12 1.29 76.70
N GLY A 202 -25.42 2.43 76.79
CA GLY A 202 -24.63 2.97 75.69
C GLY A 202 -23.29 2.27 75.40
N ARG A 203 -22.95 1.20 76.14
CA ARG A 203 -21.71 0.41 75.99
C ARG A 203 -21.92 -0.96 75.31
N ALA A 204 -23.15 -1.31 74.94
CA ALA A 204 -23.46 -2.48 74.10
C ALA A 204 -23.55 -2.05 72.62
#